data_AF-A0A8J5YST1-F1
#
_entry.id   AF-A0A8J5YST1-F1
#
_cell.length_a   1.000
_cell.length_b   1.000
_cell.length_c   1.000
_cell.angle_alpha   90.00
_cell.angle_beta   90.00
_cell.angle_gamma   90.00
#
_symmetry.space_group_name_H-M   'P 1'
#
loop_
_entity.id
_entity.type
_entity.pdbx_description
1 polymer ?
#
loop_
_entity_poly.entity_id
_entity_poly.type
_entity_poly.pdbx_seq_one_letter_code
_entity_poly.pdbx_strand_id
1 'polypeptide(L)'
;MDSLQSLPPLSTLSTSVSSALNAKLGTNHDLTQAPSIVAEFLTQCDDLERNLVHLNRTLESNFASYASFSNRIGHLFGIVNSKLTDLGSSVCLRSSVSDGEGLGEELPSLAKEVARVEAREKVEQLLLESTTSYPIICDNLKKIYPARDGNPAKIAVRGLSLALPRGECFGMLGPNGAGKTSLINMMIGLTKPTSGTAYLQGLDILTSMDTIYTSMGVCPHHDLLWETLTGREHLLFYGRLKNLKGFALNQAVEGSLKSVNLFHGGVADKHVGKYSGGIKRRLSVAISLIGDPKVVFMDEPSTGLDPASRNCLWSVVKQAKRDRAIILTTHSMEEAEVLCDRLGIFVDGALQCIGNAKELKGRYGGSYIFTITTSSNNEEEVENSRFENAKSRFTVFAWGLADTTLEDVFIKVARGAQAVNILS
;
A
#
# COMPACT_ATOMS: atom_id res chain seq x y z
N MET A 1 -39.45 6.73 26.81
CA MET A 1 -39.53 5.33 26.36
C MET A 1 -40.78 5.04 25.54
N ASP A 2 -41.87 5.83 25.63
CA ASP A 2 -43.12 5.56 24.88
C ASP A 2 -43.26 6.27 23.51
N SER A 3 -42.22 6.94 23.02
CA SER A 3 -42.20 7.55 21.67
C SER A 3 -41.26 6.84 20.68
N LEU A 4 -40.78 5.63 21.03
CA LEU A 4 -39.85 4.83 20.21
C LEU A 4 -40.50 3.67 19.43
N GLN A 5 -41.83 3.52 19.50
CA GLN A 5 -42.55 2.45 18.78
C GLN A 5 -43.21 2.90 17.46
N SER A 6 -43.05 4.15 17.02
CA SER A 6 -43.69 4.67 15.80
C SER A 6 -42.76 4.83 14.59
N LEU A 7 -41.50 4.37 14.64
CA LEU A 7 -40.59 4.46 13.51
C LEU A 7 -40.55 3.13 12.74
N PRO A 8 -40.75 3.12 11.40
CA PRO A 8 -40.78 1.92 10.62
C PRO A 8 -39.37 1.27 10.54
N PRO A 9 -39.27 -0.06 10.39
CA PRO A 9 -37.99 -0.76 10.35
C PRO A 9 -37.10 -0.29 9.18
N LEU A 10 -35.78 -0.20 9.39
CA LEU A 10 -34.78 0.29 8.40
C LEU A 10 -34.88 -0.38 7.01
N SER A 11 -35.38 -1.61 6.93
CA SER A 11 -35.63 -2.31 5.67
C SER A 11 -36.76 -1.69 4.84
N THR A 12 -37.81 -1.16 5.46
CA THR A 12 -38.91 -0.49 4.74
C THR A 12 -38.51 0.91 4.27
N LEU A 13 -37.65 1.61 5.01
CA LEU A 13 -37.03 2.88 4.57
C LEU A 13 -36.13 2.68 3.35
N SER A 14 -35.26 1.67 3.36
CA SER A 14 -34.40 1.34 2.20
C SER A 14 -35.21 0.97 0.96
N THR A 15 -36.29 0.20 1.13
CA THR A 15 -37.13 -0.25 0.00
C THR A 15 -37.98 0.90 -0.54
N SER A 16 -38.46 1.80 0.33
CA SER A 16 -39.23 2.99 -0.06
C SER A 16 -38.37 4.05 -0.75
N VAL A 17 -37.10 4.20 -0.37
CA VAL A 17 -36.16 5.12 -1.03
C VAL A 17 -35.73 4.57 -2.39
N SER A 18 -35.38 3.27 -2.48
CA SER A 18 -35.05 2.66 -3.78
C SER A 18 -36.23 2.58 -4.74
N SER A 19 -37.46 2.37 -4.24
CA SER A 19 -38.66 2.40 -5.08
C SER A 19 -39.04 3.81 -5.49
N ALA A 20 -38.90 4.82 -4.62
CA ALA A 20 -39.10 6.23 -4.97
C ALA A 20 -38.04 6.74 -5.96
N LEU A 21 -36.79 6.32 -5.82
CA LEU A 21 -35.72 6.62 -6.79
C LEU A 21 -36.02 5.98 -8.14
N ASN A 22 -36.37 4.69 -8.18
CA ASN A 22 -36.66 3.98 -9.43
C ASN A 22 -37.98 4.43 -10.10
N ALA A 23 -38.99 4.82 -9.31
CA ALA A 23 -40.26 5.35 -9.84
C ALA A 23 -40.11 6.76 -10.43
N LYS A 24 -39.18 7.59 -9.91
CA LYS A 24 -38.90 8.94 -10.43
C LYS A 24 -37.78 9.01 -11.47
N LEU A 25 -36.86 8.04 -11.48
CA LEU A 25 -35.84 7.87 -12.53
C LEU A 25 -36.37 7.10 -13.76
N GLY A 26 -37.61 6.62 -13.71
CA GLY A 26 -38.29 6.01 -14.84
C GLY A 26 -38.59 7.03 -15.95
N THR A 27 -37.88 6.88 -17.08
CA THR A 27 -38.19 7.38 -18.43
C THR A 27 -37.85 8.83 -18.83
N ASN A 28 -37.01 9.58 -18.11
CA ASN A 28 -36.47 10.83 -18.67
C ASN A 28 -34.95 10.96 -18.51
N HIS A 29 -34.27 11.13 -19.64
CA HIS A 29 -32.82 11.15 -19.81
C HIS A 29 -32.19 12.54 -19.57
N ASP A 30 -32.91 13.48 -18.96
CA ASP A 30 -32.46 14.86 -18.84
C ASP A 30 -32.56 15.36 -17.40
N LEU A 31 -31.44 15.26 -16.67
CA LEU A 31 -31.30 15.76 -15.29
C LEU A 31 -30.93 17.25 -15.23
N THR A 32 -30.93 17.95 -16.37
CA THR A 32 -30.70 19.39 -16.44
C THR A 32 -31.82 20.24 -15.85
N GLN A 33 -33.02 19.66 -15.61
CA GLN A 33 -34.21 20.42 -15.20
C GLN A 33 -34.72 20.17 -13.77
N ALA A 34 -34.02 19.44 -12.91
CA ALA A 34 -34.52 19.20 -11.55
C ALA A 34 -33.50 19.37 -10.40
N PRO A 35 -32.97 20.59 -10.19
CA PRO A 35 -32.18 20.92 -9.00
C PRO A 35 -32.94 20.65 -7.69
N SER A 36 -34.27 20.79 -7.72
CA SER A 36 -35.14 20.57 -6.56
C SER A 36 -35.19 19.11 -6.11
N ILE A 37 -35.08 18.15 -7.04
CA ILE A 37 -35.14 16.71 -6.73
C ILE A 37 -33.84 16.24 -6.08
N VAL A 38 -32.70 16.75 -6.58
CA VAL A 38 -31.38 16.48 -6.00
C VAL A 38 -31.27 17.15 -4.62
N ALA A 39 -31.79 18.37 -4.45
CA ALA A 39 -31.84 19.06 -3.16
C ALA A 39 -32.76 18.36 -2.15
N GLU A 40 -33.96 17.90 -2.55
CA GLU A 40 -34.85 17.10 -1.69
C GLU A 40 -34.20 15.80 -1.24
N PHE A 41 -33.50 15.12 -2.16
CA PHE A 41 -32.80 13.87 -1.86
C PHE A 41 -31.66 14.08 -0.86
N LEU A 42 -30.84 15.12 -1.07
CA LEU A 42 -29.76 15.48 -0.15
C LEU A 42 -30.30 15.91 1.22
N THR A 43 -31.43 16.62 1.28
CA THR A 43 -32.08 17.00 2.54
C THR A 43 -32.59 15.78 3.31
N GLN A 44 -33.18 14.80 2.60
CA GLN A 44 -33.63 13.55 3.21
C GLN A 44 -32.45 12.69 3.71
N CYS A 45 -31.30 12.73 3.03
CA CYS A 45 -30.07 12.10 3.51
C CYS A 45 -29.52 12.79 4.77
N ASP A 46 -29.48 14.13 4.80
CA ASP A 46 -29.05 14.93 5.95
C ASP A 46 -29.92 14.67 7.19
N ASP A 47 -31.25 14.55 7.02
CA ASP A 47 -32.18 14.24 8.11
C ASP A 47 -32.01 12.80 8.61
N LEU A 48 -31.72 11.84 7.72
CA LEU A 48 -31.40 10.46 8.11
C LEU A 48 -30.10 10.41 8.93
N GLU A 49 -29.11 11.20 8.54
CA GLU A 49 -27.79 11.25 9.18
C GLU A 49 -27.84 11.94 10.55
N ARG A 50 -28.57 13.05 10.70
CA ARG A 50 -28.80 13.68 12.01
C ARG A 50 -29.48 12.73 13.00
N ASN A 51 -30.47 11.96 12.52
CA ASN A 51 -31.15 10.98 13.35
C ASN A 51 -30.22 9.82 13.75
N LEU A 52 -29.28 9.42 12.90
CA LEU A 52 -28.29 8.38 13.18
C LEU A 52 -27.18 8.83 14.14
N VAL A 53 -26.69 10.07 14.02
CA VAL A 53 -25.73 10.66 14.98
C VAL A 53 -26.35 10.77 16.37
N HIS A 54 -27.64 11.10 16.46
CA HIS A 54 -28.38 11.08 17.72
C HIS A 54 -28.56 9.65 18.27
N LEU A 55 -28.80 8.66 17.42
CA LEU A 55 -28.92 7.25 17.81
C LEU A 55 -27.58 6.68 18.34
N ASN A 56 -26.45 7.09 17.75
CA ASN A 56 -25.10 6.64 18.12
C ASN A 56 -24.65 7.12 19.51
N ARG A 57 -25.15 8.26 19.99
CA ARG A 57 -24.93 8.71 21.37
C ARG A 57 -25.64 7.84 22.42
N THR A 58 -26.56 6.97 22.01
CA THR A 58 -27.45 6.24 22.93
C THR A 58 -27.21 4.72 22.95
N LEU A 59 -26.46 4.16 21.98
CA LEU A 59 -26.28 2.70 21.86
C LEU A 59 -24.83 2.33 21.48
N GLU A 60 -23.98 2.10 22.48
CA GLU A 60 -22.60 1.59 22.32
C GLU A 60 -22.52 0.13 21.78
N SER A 61 -23.65 -0.53 21.48
CA SER A 61 -23.67 -2.00 21.41
C SER A 61 -23.73 -2.62 20.00
N ASN A 62 -23.60 -1.89 18.89
CA ASN A 62 -23.69 -2.49 17.53
C ASN A 62 -22.70 -1.90 16.50
N PHE A 63 -21.39 -2.01 16.79
CA PHE A 63 -20.29 -1.55 15.92
C PHE A 63 -20.25 -2.20 14.51
N ALA A 64 -20.69 -3.45 14.35
CA ALA A 64 -20.57 -4.18 13.08
C ALA A 64 -21.54 -3.69 11.98
N SER A 65 -22.75 -3.26 12.36
CA SER A 65 -23.73 -2.71 11.41
C SER A 65 -23.38 -1.30 10.94
N TYR A 66 -22.71 -0.51 11.77
CA TYR A 66 -22.29 0.86 11.42
C TYR A 66 -21.17 0.86 10.37
N ALA A 67 -20.16 0.00 10.51
CA ALA A 67 -19.07 -0.12 9.54
C ALA A 67 -19.58 -0.58 8.15
N SER A 68 -20.54 -1.51 8.12
CA SER A 68 -21.17 -1.95 6.86
C SER A 68 -22.04 -0.85 6.21
N PHE A 69 -22.71 -0.03 7.03
CA PHE A 69 -23.57 1.06 6.55
C PHE A 69 -22.75 2.28 6.09
N SER A 70 -21.71 2.67 6.85
CA SER A 70 -20.76 3.73 6.48
C SER A 70 -20.06 3.42 5.15
N ASN A 71 -19.61 2.18 4.94
CA ASN A 71 -19.04 1.75 3.66
C ASN A 71 -20.05 1.82 2.51
N ARG A 72 -21.33 1.50 2.75
CA ARG A 72 -22.40 1.61 1.74
C ARG A 72 -22.72 3.07 1.40
N ILE A 73 -22.73 3.96 2.39
CA ILE A 73 -22.89 5.40 2.22
C ILE A 73 -21.71 5.96 1.43
N GLY A 74 -20.47 5.63 1.81
CA GLY A 74 -19.26 6.03 1.08
C GLY A 74 -19.25 5.56 -0.38
N HIS A 75 -19.74 4.33 -0.64
CA HIS A 75 -19.90 3.82 -2.01
C HIS A 75 -20.99 4.57 -2.80
N LEU A 76 -22.13 4.91 -2.18
CA LEU A 76 -23.17 5.71 -2.81
C LEU A 76 -22.65 7.13 -3.14
N PHE A 77 -21.91 7.74 -2.22
CA PHE A 77 -21.25 9.03 -2.41
C PHE A 77 -20.21 8.97 -3.53
N GLY A 78 -19.43 7.89 -3.64
CA GLY A 78 -18.49 7.68 -4.75
C GLY A 78 -19.18 7.69 -6.11
N ILE A 79 -20.37 7.08 -6.22
CA ILE A 79 -21.16 7.07 -7.46
C ILE A 79 -21.72 8.46 -7.79
N VAL A 80 -22.21 9.19 -6.79
CA VAL A 80 -22.74 10.56 -6.96
C VAL A 80 -21.62 11.53 -7.35
N ASN A 81 -20.45 11.41 -6.70
CA ASN A 81 -19.30 12.26 -6.96
C ASN A 81 -18.73 12.03 -8.36
N SER A 82 -18.60 10.77 -8.80
CA SER A 82 -18.20 10.42 -10.18
C SER A 82 -19.10 11.10 -11.22
N LYS A 83 -20.43 11.04 -11.04
CA LYS A 83 -21.38 11.67 -11.95
C LYS A 83 -21.31 13.21 -11.94
N LEU A 84 -20.98 13.83 -10.81
CA LEU A 84 -20.82 15.28 -10.68
C LEU A 84 -19.50 15.79 -11.29
N THR A 85 -18.42 15.02 -11.21
CA THR A 85 -17.16 15.32 -11.91
C THR A 85 -17.26 15.15 -13.43
N ASP A 86 -18.02 14.16 -13.91
CA ASP A 86 -18.25 13.94 -15.35
C ASP A 86 -19.04 15.11 -16.01
N LEU A 87 -19.74 15.92 -15.20
CA LEU A 87 -20.47 17.12 -15.63
C LEU A 87 -19.59 18.38 -15.71
N GLY A 88 -18.27 18.27 -15.52
CA GLY A 88 -17.27 19.30 -15.84
C GLY A 88 -17.35 20.60 -15.04
N SER A 89 -18.17 20.67 -14.00
CA SER A 89 -18.54 21.92 -13.30
C SER A 89 -18.10 21.97 -11.83
N SER A 90 -17.41 20.94 -11.32
CA SER A 90 -17.10 20.82 -9.89
C SER A 90 -15.75 20.15 -9.63
N VAL A 91 -15.14 20.51 -8.50
CA VAL A 91 -13.84 20.00 -8.04
C VAL A 91 -14.02 19.34 -6.68
N CYS A 92 -13.43 18.14 -6.55
CA CYS A 92 -13.38 17.35 -5.33
C CYS A 92 -12.08 17.64 -4.57
N LEU A 93 -12.18 18.30 -3.42
CA LEU A 93 -11.06 18.65 -2.55
C LEU A 93 -11.04 17.72 -1.34
N ARG A 94 -9.86 17.23 -0.96
CA ARG A 94 -9.65 16.44 0.28
C ARG A 94 -8.80 17.24 1.26
N SER A 95 -9.35 17.57 2.42
CA SER A 95 -8.62 18.23 3.51
C SER A 95 -8.67 17.41 4.79
N SER A 96 -7.57 17.37 5.52
CA SER A 96 -7.49 16.71 6.83
C SER A 96 -7.87 17.70 7.93
N VAL A 97 -8.90 17.41 8.71
CA VAL A 97 -9.33 18.22 9.85
C VAL A 97 -8.84 17.55 11.13
N SER A 98 -7.94 18.20 11.87
CA SER A 98 -7.53 17.75 13.21
C SER A 98 -8.41 18.40 14.28
N ASP A 99 -8.86 17.62 15.25
CA ASP A 99 -9.45 18.15 16.49
C ASP A 99 -8.41 19.03 17.19
N GLY A 100 -8.83 20.22 17.63
CA GLY A 100 -7.94 21.34 17.89
C GLY A 100 -6.90 21.15 19.00
N GLU A 101 -5.67 21.56 18.73
CA GLU A 101 -4.95 22.68 19.35
C GLU A 101 -3.66 22.89 18.52
N GLY A 102 -3.17 24.13 18.44
CA GLY A 102 -2.09 24.53 17.52
C GLY A 102 -0.75 23.87 17.81
N LEU A 103 -0.56 22.65 17.32
CA LEU A 103 0.75 22.01 17.19
C LEU A 103 1.08 21.94 15.70
N GLY A 104 1.84 22.94 15.26
CA GLY A 104 2.21 23.17 13.88
C GLY A 104 3.05 22.06 13.25
N GLU A 105 3.45 22.32 12.01
CA GLU A 105 4.20 21.50 11.05
C GLU A 105 5.53 20.87 11.55
N GLU A 106 5.86 20.94 12.84
CA GLU A 106 7.10 20.45 13.47
C GLU A 106 7.04 18.99 13.97
N LEU A 107 5.87 18.45 14.33
CA LEU A 107 5.75 17.03 14.75
C LEU A 107 6.22 16.00 13.69
N PRO A 108 6.00 16.21 12.37
CA PRO A 108 6.46 15.27 11.36
C PRO A 108 7.99 15.19 11.24
N SER A 109 8.73 16.29 11.46
CA SER A 109 10.20 16.30 11.28
C SER A 109 10.91 15.59 12.43
N LEU A 110 10.55 15.89 13.68
CA LEU A 110 11.08 15.20 14.87
C LEU A 110 10.77 13.70 14.85
N ALA A 111 9.55 13.29 14.49
CA ALA A 111 9.18 11.88 14.39
C ALA A 111 9.97 11.12 13.31
N LYS A 112 10.38 11.80 12.22
CA LYS A 112 11.23 11.22 11.16
C LYS A 112 12.66 11.00 11.64
N GLU A 113 13.23 12.00 12.33
CA GLU A 113 14.58 11.94 12.89
C GLU A 113 14.69 10.80 13.90
N VAL A 114 13.73 10.71 14.83
CA VAL A 114 13.69 9.68 15.88
C VAL A 114 13.62 8.27 15.27
N ALA A 115 12.74 8.03 14.29
CA ALA A 115 12.62 6.72 13.67
C ALA A 115 13.91 6.27 12.95
N ARG A 116 14.66 7.21 12.36
CA ARG A 116 15.96 6.91 11.73
C ARG A 116 17.04 6.61 12.76
N VAL A 117 17.10 7.40 13.83
CA VAL A 117 18.08 7.24 14.91
C VAL A 117 17.83 5.90 15.63
N GLU A 118 16.59 5.58 16.00
CA GLU A 118 16.23 4.31 16.62
C GLU A 118 16.59 3.10 15.72
N ALA A 119 16.30 3.19 14.42
CA ALA A 119 16.63 2.13 13.47
C ALA A 119 18.15 1.94 13.35
N ARG A 120 18.93 3.02 13.38
CA ARG A 120 20.38 3.00 13.32
C ARG A 120 21.00 2.45 14.60
N GLU A 121 20.58 2.93 15.77
CA GLU A 121 21.05 2.44 17.06
C GLU A 121 20.77 0.94 17.22
N LYS A 122 19.59 0.49 16.79
CA LYS A 122 19.26 -0.94 16.77
C LYS A 122 20.21 -1.72 15.88
N VAL A 123 20.54 -1.23 14.69
CA VAL A 123 21.52 -1.89 13.80
C VAL A 123 22.91 -1.93 14.43
N GLU A 124 23.37 -0.82 15.00
CA GLU A 124 24.68 -0.73 15.66
C GLU A 124 24.78 -1.71 16.84
N GLN A 125 23.73 -1.84 17.66
CA GLN A 125 23.65 -2.85 18.71
C GLN A 125 23.70 -4.28 18.16
N LEU A 126 22.92 -4.58 17.12
CA LEU A 126 22.87 -5.91 16.51
C LEU A 126 24.20 -6.33 15.89
N LEU A 127 24.99 -5.38 15.40
CA LEU A 127 26.34 -5.64 14.86
C LEU A 127 27.38 -5.91 15.95
N LEU A 128 27.17 -5.39 17.17
CA LEU A 128 28.02 -5.67 18.33
C LEU A 128 27.70 -7.04 18.96
N GLU A 129 26.46 -7.49 18.86
CA GLU A 129 26.02 -8.81 19.31
C GLU A 129 26.45 -9.90 18.32
N SER A 130 27.44 -10.72 18.69
CA SER A 130 28.02 -11.79 17.87
C SER A 130 27.08 -12.97 17.55
N THR A 131 25.83 -12.91 18.01
CA THR A 131 24.82 -14.00 17.95
C THR A 131 23.51 -13.60 17.27
N THR A 132 23.48 -12.54 16.46
CA THR A 132 22.22 -12.02 15.94
C THR A 132 21.60 -12.88 14.83
N SER A 133 20.48 -13.51 15.16
CA SER A 133 19.59 -14.30 14.28
C SER A 133 18.75 -13.41 13.34
N TYR A 134 19.31 -12.31 12.81
CA TYR A 134 18.62 -11.43 11.86
C TYR A 134 19.03 -11.79 10.43
N PRO A 135 18.09 -12.29 9.59
CA PRO A 135 18.39 -12.63 8.20
C PRO A 135 18.89 -11.47 7.35
N ILE A 136 18.46 -10.23 7.62
CA ILE A 136 18.86 -9.04 6.88
C ILE A 136 19.25 -7.94 7.86
N ILE A 137 20.44 -7.40 7.69
CA ILE A 137 20.91 -6.19 8.38
C ILE A 137 21.49 -5.26 7.32
N CYS A 138 20.97 -4.05 7.20
CA CYS A 138 21.52 -2.98 6.39
C CYS A 138 22.19 -1.99 7.32
N ASP A 139 23.45 -1.64 7.04
CA ASP A 139 24.23 -0.67 7.81
C ASP A 139 24.62 0.51 6.92
N ASN A 140 23.93 1.63 7.12
CA ASN A 140 24.18 2.91 6.47
C ASN A 140 24.37 2.82 4.94
N LEU A 141 23.52 2.01 4.30
CA LEU A 141 23.61 1.69 2.88
C LEU A 141 23.34 2.92 2.02
N LYS A 142 24.29 3.32 1.16
CA LYS A 142 24.20 4.53 0.34
C LYS A 142 24.44 4.23 -1.13
N LYS A 143 23.70 4.90 -2.00
CA LYS A 143 23.90 4.86 -3.45
C LYS A 143 23.92 6.25 -4.05
N ILE A 144 25.01 6.55 -4.73
CA ILE A 144 25.15 7.72 -5.60
C ILE A 144 25.43 7.22 -7.02
N TYR A 145 24.58 7.61 -7.96
CA TYR A 145 24.86 7.44 -9.38
C TYR A 145 25.64 8.67 -9.86
N PRO A 146 26.80 8.47 -10.52
CA PRO A 146 27.62 9.58 -10.99
C PRO A 146 26.88 10.38 -12.06
N ALA A 147 27.29 11.63 -12.23
CA ALA A 147 26.82 12.48 -13.31
C ALA A 147 27.08 11.80 -14.67
N ARG A 148 26.06 11.77 -15.53
CA ARG A 148 26.13 11.24 -16.90
C ARG A 148 25.23 12.08 -17.81
N ASP A 149 25.68 12.28 -19.05
CA ASP A 149 24.90 12.91 -20.12
C ASP A 149 24.33 14.29 -19.74
N GLY A 150 25.16 15.11 -19.05
CA GLY A 150 24.77 16.44 -18.59
C GLY A 150 23.88 16.47 -17.34
N ASN A 151 23.47 15.33 -16.80
CA ASN A 151 22.70 15.26 -15.55
C ASN A 151 23.62 15.29 -14.33
N PRO A 152 23.23 15.98 -13.24
CA PRO A 152 23.98 15.98 -12.00
C PRO A 152 23.99 14.58 -11.36
N ALA A 153 24.95 14.34 -10.47
CA ALA A 153 25.00 13.10 -9.69
C ALA A 153 23.71 12.94 -8.88
N LYS A 154 23.09 11.76 -8.96
CA LYS A 154 21.81 11.48 -8.29
C LYS A 154 22.04 10.57 -7.10
N ILE A 155 21.70 11.05 -5.91
CA ILE A 155 21.68 10.23 -4.69
C ILE A 155 20.38 9.41 -4.71
N ALA A 156 20.50 8.11 -4.93
CA ALA A 156 19.36 7.21 -4.97
C ALA A 156 19.01 6.62 -3.60
N VAL A 157 20.00 6.46 -2.72
CA VAL A 157 19.80 5.99 -1.34
C VAL A 157 20.73 6.79 -0.42
N ARG A 158 20.17 7.39 0.64
CA ARG A 158 20.81 8.35 1.56
C ARG A 158 21.13 7.72 2.92
N GLY A 159 21.80 6.57 2.95
CA GLY A 159 22.24 5.94 4.20
C GLY A 159 21.09 5.24 4.94
N LEU A 160 20.71 4.05 4.47
CA LEU A 160 19.67 3.25 5.08
C LEU A 160 20.25 2.27 6.11
N SER A 161 19.79 2.37 7.36
CA SER A 161 19.98 1.34 8.38
C SER A 161 18.65 0.65 8.69
N LEU A 162 18.62 -0.67 8.57
CA LEU A 162 17.41 -1.49 8.76
C LEU A 162 17.80 -2.91 9.17
N ALA A 163 17.11 -3.46 10.17
CA ALA A 163 17.21 -4.87 10.52
C ALA A 163 15.87 -5.57 10.34
N LEU A 164 15.87 -6.73 9.69
CA LEU A 164 14.69 -7.55 9.45
C LEU A 164 14.87 -8.93 10.10
N PRO A 165 14.03 -9.30 11.08
CA PRO A 165 14.04 -10.62 11.69
C PRO A 165 13.41 -11.68 10.76
N ARG A 166 13.63 -12.94 11.10
CA ARG A 166 13.01 -14.07 10.40
C ARG A 166 11.51 -14.08 10.64
N GLY A 167 10.72 -14.36 9.61
CA GLY A 167 9.26 -14.39 9.71
C GLY A 167 8.59 -13.04 9.44
N GLU A 168 9.37 -12.00 9.14
CA GLU A 168 8.86 -10.64 8.89
C GLU A 168 8.87 -10.31 7.40
N CYS A 169 7.79 -9.70 6.93
CA CYS A 169 7.72 -9.03 5.62
C CYS A 169 7.74 -7.52 5.83
N PHE A 170 8.77 -6.89 5.30
CA PHE A 170 8.94 -5.44 5.32
C PHE A 170 8.54 -4.84 3.97
N GLY A 171 7.52 -3.97 4.01
CA GLY A 171 7.02 -3.25 2.85
C GLY A 171 7.66 -1.89 2.72
N MET A 172 8.39 -1.66 1.63
CA MET A 172 8.90 -0.37 1.23
C MET A 172 7.86 0.33 0.35
N LEU A 173 7.14 1.27 0.94
CA LEU A 173 6.16 2.10 0.25
C LEU A 173 6.82 3.41 -0.18
N GLY A 174 6.68 3.80 -1.44
CA GLY A 174 7.28 5.04 -1.92
C GLY A 174 6.84 5.36 -3.34
N PRO A 175 6.92 6.63 -3.78
CA PRO A 175 6.65 6.97 -5.17
C PRO A 175 7.71 6.38 -6.10
N ASN A 176 7.43 6.41 -7.40
CA ASN A 176 8.42 6.06 -8.42
C ASN A 176 9.62 7.00 -8.33
N GLY A 177 10.83 6.47 -8.48
CA GLY A 177 12.06 7.24 -8.36
C GLY A 177 12.53 7.50 -6.92
N ALA A 178 11.82 7.03 -5.89
CA ALA A 178 12.24 7.18 -4.49
C ALA A 178 13.52 6.42 -4.12
N GLY A 179 13.97 5.46 -4.95
CA GLY A 179 15.20 4.68 -4.69
C GLY A 179 14.97 3.22 -4.27
N LYS A 180 13.72 2.76 -4.20
CA LYS A 180 13.32 1.39 -3.83
C LYS A 180 14.05 0.29 -4.61
N THR A 181 13.93 0.29 -5.94
CA THR A 181 14.62 -0.66 -6.83
C THR A 181 16.15 -0.53 -6.74
N SER A 182 16.68 0.69 -6.53
CA SER A 182 18.13 0.88 -6.33
C SER A 182 18.62 0.24 -5.04
N LEU A 183 17.82 0.25 -3.96
CA LEU A 183 18.13 -0.49 -2.75
C LEU A 183 18.16 -1.99 -3.02
N ILE A 184 17.09 -2.55 -3.62
CA ILE A 184 17.06 -3.99 -3.95
C ILE A 184 18.28 -4.37 -4.78
N ASN A 185 18.61 -3.60 -5.82
CA ASN A 185 19.77 -3.85 -6.69
C ASN A 185 21.11 -3.86 -5.94
N MET A 186 21.24 -3.08 -4.86
CA MET A 186 22.41 -3.17 -3.98
C MET A 186 22.39 -4.44 -3.14
N MET A 187 21.25 -4.77 -2.54
CA MET A 187 21.11 -5.94 -1.68
C MET A 187 21.33 -7.26 -2.42
N ILE A 188 20.92 -7.34 -3.69
CA ILE A 188 21.09 -8.53 -4.53
C ILE A 188 22.43 -8.55 -5.28
N GLY A 189 23.29 -7.53 -5.09
CA GLY A 189 24.63 -7.45 -5.68
C GLY A 189 24.69 -7.05 -7.17
N LEU A 190 23.58 -6.64 -7.79
CA LEU A 190 23.59 -6.10 -9.17
C LEU A 190 24.33 -4.76 -9.27
N THR A 191 24.27 -3.96 -8.21
CA THR A 191 24.99 -2.67 -8.13
C THR A 191 25.74 -2.57 -6.82
N LYS A 192 27.02 -2.19 -6.86
CA LYS A 192 27.78 -1.95 -5.62
C LYS A 192 27.24 -0.72 -4.88
N PRO A 193 27.10 -0.76 -3.54
CA PRO A 193 26.86 0.44 -2.75
C PRO A 193 28.02 1.42 -2.89
N THR A 194 27.72 2.71 -2.76
CA THR A 194 28.73 3.77 -2.73
C THR A 194 29.41 3.85 -1.36
N SER A 195 28.66 3.59 -0.29
CA SER A 195 29.16 3.45 1.08
C SER A 195 28.18 2.62 1.91
N GLY A 196 28.63 2.14 3.06
CA GLY A 196 27.87 1.22 3.92
C GLY A 196 27.91 -0.22 3.41
N THR A 197 27.28 -1.11 4.16
CA THR A 197 27.22 -2.55 3.84
C THR A 197 25.87 -3.15 4.23
N ALA A 198 25.65 -4.41 3.84
CA ALA A 198 24.57 -5.23 4.37
C ALA A 198 25.04 -6.65 4.63
N TYR A 199 24.38 -7.29 5.58
CA TYR A 199 24.59 -8.67 5.96
C TYR A 199 23.32 -9.46 5.67
N LEU A 200 23.47 -10.54 4.89
CA LEU A 200 22.42 -11.49 4.57
C LEU A 200 22.79 -12.85 5.17
N GLN A 201 22.00 -13.34 6.12
CA GLN A 201 22.35 -14.52 6.92
C GLN A 201 23.74 -14.41 7.58
N GLY A 202 24.11 -13.20 8.03
CA GLY A 202 25.43 -12.92 8.62
C GLY A 202 26.58 -12.81 7.60
N LEU A 203 26.30 -12.89 6.30
CA LEU A 203 27.30 -12.77 5.24
C LEU A 203 27.26 -11.38 4.61
N ASP A 204 28.41 -10.73 4.47
CA ASP A 204 28.53 -9.40 3.85
C ASP A 204 28.30 -9.46 2.33
N ILE A 205 27.43 -8.58 1.81
CA ILE A 205 27.11 -8.45 0.38
C ILE A 205 28.28 -7.97 -0.50
N LEU A 206 29.36 -7.47 0.09
CA LEU A 206 30.56 -7.03 -0.62
C LEU A 206 31.59 -8.14 -0.79
N THR A 207 31.62 -9.11 0.13
CA THR A 207 32.66 -10.16 0.16
C THR A 207 32.13 -11.55 -0.14
N SER A 208 30.87 -11.84 0.15
CA SER A 208 30.35 -13.21 0.28
C SER A 208 29.14 -13.51 -0.62
N MET A 209 28.99 -12.78 -1.73
CA MET A 209 27.81 -12.87 -2.60
C MET A 209 27.57 -14.25 -3.20
N ASP A 210 28.62 -15.00 -3.54
CA ASP A 210 28.48 -16.34 -4.14
C ASP A 210 27.73 -17.30 -3.20
N THR A 211 28.01 -17.23 -1.91
CA THR A 211 27.30 -17.99 -0.88
C THR A 211 25.89 -17.44 -0.66
N ILE A 212 25.74 -16.12 -0.62
CA ILE A 212 24.44 -15.44 -0.45
C ILE A 212 23.45 -15.83 -1.56
N TYR A 213 23.92 -15.95 -2.81
CA TYR A 213 23.10 -16.36 -3.95
C TYR A 213 22.46 -17.73 -3.75
N THR A 214 23.01 -18.61 -2.92
CA THR A 214 22.38 -19.91 -2.63
C THR A 214 21.16 -19.76 -1.72
N SER A 215 21.20 -18.82 -0.77
CA SER A 215 20.16 -18.60 0.25
C SER A 215 19.19 -17.44 -0.03
N MET A 216 19.36 -16.73 -1.15
CA MET A 216 18.59 -15.53 -1.52
C MET A 216 17.58 -15.79 -2.65
N GLY A 217 16.33 -15.40 -2.46
CA GLY A 217 15.30 -15.35 -3.50
C GLY A 217 15.15 -13.94 -4.08
N VAL A 218 14.96 -13.82 -5.39
CA VAL A 218 14.73 -12.51 -6.04
C VAL A 218 13.58 -12.63 -7.02
N CYS A 219 12.57 -11.78 -6.87
CA CYS A 219 11.50 -11.56 -7.85
C CYS A 219 11.66 -10.13 -8.40
N PRO A 220 12.22 -9.97 -9.61
CA PRO A 220 12.43 -8.65 -10.23
C PRO A 220 11.10 -8.02 -10.68
N HIS A 221 11.13 -6.71 -11.00
CA HIS A 221 9.96 -5.99 -11.53
C HIS A 221 9.43 -6.60 -12.84
N HIS A 222 10.33 -6.94 -13.77
CA HIS A 222 9.99 -7.62 -15.02
C HIS A 222 10.28 -9.12 -14.94
N ASP A 223 9.37 -9.94 -15.47
CA ASP A 223 9.52 -11.39 -15.46
C ASP A 223 10.66 -11.85 -16.39
N LEU A 224 11.69 -12.48 -15.81
CA LEU A 224 12.84 -13.04 -16.53
C LEU A 224 12.56 -14.50 -16.92
N LEU A 225 11.65 -14.69 -17.89
CA LEU A 225 11.19 -16.02 -18.31
C LEU A 225 11.50 -16.28 -19.79
N TRP A 226 11.96 -17.49 -20.10
CA TRP A 226 12.18 -17.96 -21.47
C TRP A 226 10.87 -18.49 -22.05
N GLU A 227 10.38 -17.86 -23.11
CA GLU A 227 9.09 -18.22 -23.70
C GLU A 227 9.03 -19.63 -24.27
N THR A 228 10.19 -20.18 -24.66
CA THR A 228 10.36 -21.53 -25.22
C THR A 228 10.39 -22.62 -24.15
N LEU A 229 10.64 -22.29 -22.88
CA LEU A 229 10.67 -23.28 -21.80
C LEU A 229 9.29 -23.38 -21.14
N THR A 230 9.00 -24.54 -20.57
CA THR A 230 7.82 -24.80 -19.72
C THR A 230 8.03 -24.24 -18.31
N GLY A 231 6.95 -24.04 -17.56
CA GLY A 231 7.05 -23.61 -16.17
C GLY A 231 7.82 -24.61 -15.30
N ARG A 232 7.67 -25.91 -15.55
CA ARG A 232 8.42 -26.98 -14.88
C ARG A 232 9.92 -26.89 -15.19
N GLU A 233 10.29 -26.68 -16.45
CA GLU A 233 11.71 -26.56 -16.85
C GLU A 233 12.39 -25.35 -16.21
N HIS A 234 11.69 -24.22 -16.05
CA HIS A 234 12.22 -23.06 -15.31
C HIS A 234 12.56 -23.43 -13.87
N LEU A 235 11.62 -24.07 -13.16
CA LEU A 235 11.85 -24.47 -11.77
C LEU A 235 12.95 -25.53 -11.66
N LEU A 236 13.04 -26.47 -12.61
CA LEU A 236 14.16 -27.40 -12.67
C LEU A 236 15.51 -26.68 -12.86
N PHE A 237 15.56 -25.68 -13.75
CA PHE A 237 16.75 -24.89 -14.02
C PHE A 237 17.20 -24.11 -12.78
N TYR A 238 16.32 -23.29 -12.21
CA TYR A 238 16.66 -22.48 -11.02
C TYR A 238 16.92 -23.35 -9.79
N GLY A 239 16.21 -24.47 -9.62
CA GLY A 239 16.47 -25.42 -8.54
C GLY A 239 17.88 -26.04 -8.62
N ARG A 240 18.37 -26.35 -9.83
CA ARG A 240 19.75 -26.82 -10.04
C ARG A 240 20.79 -25.75 -9.72
N LEU A 241 20.53 -24.48 -10.07
CA LEU A 241 21.40 -23.35 -9.68
C LEU A 241 21.49 -23.20 -8.15
N LYS A 242 20.43 -23.59 -7.43
CA LYS A 242 20.39 -23.67 -5.96
C LYS A 242 20.99 -24.96 -5.40
N ASN A 243 21.77 -25.70 -6.18
CA ASN A 243 22.40 -26.97 -5.81
C ASN A 243 21.44 -28.11 -5.45
N LEU A 244 20.14 -28.05 -5.82
CA LEU A 244 19.22 -29.16 -5.64
C LEU A 244 19.43 -30.24 -6.71
N LYS A 245 19.39 -31.52 -6.31
CA LYS A 245 19.61 -32.68 -7.20
C LYS A 245 18.62 -33.81 -6.91
N GLY A 246 18.42 -34.66 -7.91
CA GLY A 246 17.66 -35.91 -7.80
C GLY A 246 16.25 -35.74 -7.23
N PHE A 247 15.92 -36.55 -6.22
CA PHE A 247 14.61 -36.52 -5.57
C PHE A 247 14.27 -35.17 -4.92
N ALA A 248 15.25 -34.53 -4.26
CA ALA A 248 15.04 -33.25 -3.58
C ALA A 248 14.66 -32.13 -4.56
N LEU A 249 15.27 -32.12 -5.75
CA LEU A 249 14.91 -31.18 -6.82
C LEU A 249 13.47 -31.39 -7.29
N ASN A 250 13.08 -32.62 -7.59
CA ASN A 250 11.73 -32.91 -8.05
C ASN A 250 10.68 -32.55 -7.00
N GLN A 251 10.95 -32.86 -5.73
CA GLN A 251 10.08 -32.49 -4.61
C GLN A 251 9.94 -30.97 -4.47
N ALA A 252 11.05 -30.22 -4.57
CA ALA A 252 11.03 -28.76 -4.52
C ALA A 252 10.24 -28.17 -5.70
N VAL A 253 10.43 -28.68 -6.91
CA VAL A 253 9.69 -28.22 -8.11
C VAL A 253 8.19 -28.45 -7.95
N GLU A 254 7.78 -29.64 -7.52
CA GLU A 254 6.35 -29.91 -7.27
C GLU A 254 5.78 -29.06 -6.14
N GLY A 255 6.53 -28.89 -5.06
CA GLY A 255 6.16 -28.03 -3.93
C GLY A 255 5.94 -26.58 -4.38
N SER A 256 6.87 -26.03 -5.16
CA SER A 256 6.77 -24.69 -5.73
C SER A 256 5.58 -24.58 -6.69
N LEU A 257 5.35 -25.55 -7.57
CA LEU A 257 4.19 -25.53 -8.48
C LEU A 257 2.85 -25.58 -7.70
N LYS A 258 2.80 -26.32 -6.60
CA LYS A 258 1.61 -26.41 -5.74
C LYS A 258 1.39 -25.09 -5.00
N SER A 259 2.45 -24.47 -4.47
CA SER A 259 2.33 -23.21 -3.72
C SER A 259 1.78 -22.07 -4.57
N VAL A 260 2.07 -22.05 -5.88
CA VAL A 260 1.56 -21.02 -6.81
C VAL A 260 0.32 -21.43 -7.61
N ASN A 261 -0.32 -22.55 -7.26
CA ASN A 261 -1.50 -23.10 -7.97
C ASN A 261 -1.27 -23.33 -9.47
N LEU A 262 -0.07 -23.79 -9.86
CA LEU A 262 0.28 -24.15 -11.24
C LEU A 262 0.47 -25.66 -11.46
N PHE A 263 0.40 -26.46 -10.39
CA PHE A 263 0.58 -27.91 -10.45
C PHE A 263 -0.58 -28.64 -11.15
N HIS A 264 -1.81 -28.11 -11.07
CA HIS A 264 -3.01 -28.75 -11.63
C HIS A 264 -3.31 -28.26 -13.06
N GLY A 265 -4.02 -29.07 -13.84
CA GLY A 265 -4.49 -28.69 -15.18
C GLY A 265 -3.42 -28.61 -16.27
N GLY A 266 -2.25 -29.24 -16.05
CA GLY A 266 -1.16 -29.31 -17.03
C GLY A 266 -0.57 -27.95 -17.41
N VAL A 267 -0.78 -26.91 -16.59
CA VAL A 267 -0.27 -25.55 -16.87
C VAL A 267 1.26 -25.55 -16.81
N ALA A 268 1.85 -26.21 -15.82
CA ALA A 268 3.30 -26.31 -15.63
C ALA A 268 4.06 -26.88 -16.84
N ASP A 269 3.43 -27.75 -17.63
CA ASP A 269 4.05 -28.44 -18.77
C ASP A 269 3.76 -27.73 -20.11
N LYS A 270 3.08 -26.58 -20.09
CA LYS A 270 2.93 -25.69 -21.25
C LYS A 270 4.09 -24.70 -21.30
N HIS A 271 4.50 -24.35 -22.53
CA HIS A 271 5.48 -23.29 -22.75
C HIS A 271 5.02 -21.96 -22.16
N VAL A 272 5.94 -21.24 -21.51
CA VAL A 272 5.66 -19.97 -20.84
C VAL A 272 5.21 -18.89 -21.82
N GLY A 273 5.57 -18.96 -23.10
CA GLY A 273 5.03 -18.08 -24.13
C GLY A 273 3.50 -18.09 -24.23
N LYS A 274 2.84 -19.19 -23.80
CA LYS A 274 1.37 -19.33 -23.77
C LYS A 274 0.74 -18.89 -22.44
N TYR A 275 1.52 -18.45 -21.47
CA TYR A 275 1.01 -18.03 -20.16
C TYR A 275 0.42 -16.62 -20.23
N SER A 276 -0.68 -16.39 -19.50
CA SER A 276 -1.14 -15.03 -19.22
C SER A 276 -0.16 -14.31 -18.29
N GLY A 277 -0.20 -12.98 -18.25
CA GLY A 277 0.66 -12.18 -17.38
C GLY A 277 0.60 -12.60 -15.91
N GLY A 278 -0.59 -12.90 -15.38
CA GLY A 278 -0.74 -13.40 -14.00
C GLY A 278 -0.14 -14.78 -13.76
N ILE A 279 -0.11 -15.66 -14.76
CA ILE A 279 0.56 -16.96 -14.64
C ILE A 279 2.08 -16.77 -14.72
N LYS A 280 2.58 -15.92 -15.63
CA LYS A 280 4.01 -15.55 -15.71
C LYS A 280 4.50 -14.98 -14.38
N ARG A 281 3.74 -14.08 -13.78
CA ARG A 281 4.09 -13.46 -12.49
C ARG A 281 4.12 -14.47 -11.34
N ARG A 282 3.13 -15.38 -11.29
CA ARG A 282 3.13 -16.48 -10.31
C ARG A 282 4.33 -17.41 -10.48
N LEU A 283 4.73 -17.72 -11.72
CA LEU A 283 5.94 -18.49 -11.96
C LEU A 283 7.21 -17.74 -11.50
N SER A 284 7.29 -16.43 -11.74
CA SER A 284 8.39 -15.57 -11.26
C SER A 284 8.53 -15.63 -9.73
N VAL A 285 7.41 -15.61 -9.01
CA VAL A 285 7.39 -15.79 -7.54
C VAL A 285 7.74 -17.22 -7.13
N ALA A 286 7.30 -18.24 -7.88
CA ALA A 286 7.72 -19.62 -7.62
C ALA A 286 9.25 -19.81 -7.76
N ILE A 287 9.85 -19.14 -8.75
CA ILE A 287 11.30 -19.13 -8.97
C ILE A 287 12.02 -18.44 -7.81
N SER A 288 11.50 -17.31 -7.31
CA SER A 288 12.13 -16.62 -6.18
C SER A 288 12.08 -17.43 -4.88
N LEU A 289 11.15 -18.38 -4.75
CA LEU A 289 10.95 -19.22 -3.56
C LEU A 289 11.61 -20.60 -3.65
N ILE A 290 12.14 -21.01 -4.80
CA ILE A 290 12.75 -22.33 -4.95
C ILE A 290 14.09 -22.42 -4.22
N GLY A 291 14.39 -23.59 -3.64
CA GLY A 291 15.63 -23.80 -2.87
C GLY A 291 15.56 -23.34 -1.41
N ASP A 292 14.36 -23.10 -0.89
CA ASP A 292 14.13 -22.66 0.50
C ASP A 292 14.99 -21.44 0.92
N PRO A 293 14.90 -20.32 0.18
CA PRO A 293 15.67 -19.12 0.50
C PRO A 293 15.24 -18.55 1.84
N LYS A 294 16.21 -18.08 2.64
CA LYS A 294 15.94 -17.45 3.95
C LYS A 294 15.63 -15.97 3.84
N VAL A 295 16.11 -15.35 2.76
CA VAL A 295 15.89 -13.95 2.43
C VAL A 295 15.28 -13.87 1.04
N VAL A 296 14.21 -13.11 0.87
CA VAL A 296 13.56 -12.91 -0.43
C VAL A 296 13.34 -11.43 -0.69
N PHE A 297 13.73 -10.97 -1.88
CA PHE A 297 13.46 -9.62 -2.37
C PHE A 297 12.41 -9.68 -3.46
N MET A 298 11.38 -8.85 -3.37
CA MET A 298 10.31 -8.76 -4.37
C MET A 298 10.15 -7.31 -4.80
N ASP A 299 10.44 -7.02 -6.07
CA ASP A 299 10.29 -5.68 -6.63
C ASP A 299 8.93 -5.55 -7.33
N GLU A 300 7.98 -4.89 -6.67
CA GLU A 300 6.60 -4.70 -7.11
C GLU A 300 5.91 -5.96 -7.69
N PRO A 301 5.66 -7.00 -6.86
CA PRO A 301 5.19 -8.29 -7.36
C PRO A 301 3.76 -8.29 -7.90
N SER A 302 2.88 -7.40 -7.44
CA SER A 302 1.47 -7.36 -7.87
C SER A 302 1.16 -6.37 -9.01
N THR A 303 2.14 -5.60 -9.48
CA THR A 303 1.92 -4.57 -10.52
C THR A 303 1.39 -5.19 -11.81
N GLY A 304 0.30 -4.64 -12.35
CA GLY A 304 -0.29 -5.07 -13.62
C GLY A 304 -1.09 -6.37 -13.55
N LEU A 305 -1.36 -6.92 -12.36
CA LEU A 305 -2.20 -8.10 -12.19
C LEU A 305 -3.68 -7.75 -12.03
N ASP A 306 -4.55 -8.61 -12.56
CA ASP A 306 -5.98 -8.56 -12.26
C ASP A 306 -6.23 -8.87 -10.76
N PRO A 307 -7.37 -8.44 -10.19
CA PRO A 307 -7.65 -8.62 -8.78
C PRO A 307 -7.59 -10.07 -8.29
N ALA A 308 -8.01 -11.04 -9.09
CA ALA A 308 -8.00 -12.45 -8.69
C ALA A 308 -6.57 -13.01 -8.66
N SER A 309 -5.76 -12.72 -9.68
CA SER A 309 -4.34 -13.10 -9.74
C SER A 309 -3.54 -12.46 -8.61
N ARG A 310 -3.82 -11.20 -8.29
CA ARG A 310 -3.21 -10.46 -7.18
C ARG A 310 -3.51 -11.10 -5.82
N ASN A 311 -4.77 -11.42 -5.53
CA ASN A 311 -5.15 -12.11 -4.29
C ASN A 311 -4.53 -13.50 -4.17
N CYS A 312 -4.44 -14.24 -5.28
CA CYS A 312 -3.75 -15.52 -5.32
C CYS A 312 -2.27 -15.34 -4.96
N LEU A 313 -1.58 -14.39 -5.61
CA LEU A 313 -0.18 -14.07 -5.35
C LEU A 313 0.06 -13.69 -3.88
N TRP A 314 -0.80 -12.83 -3.32
CA TRP A 314 -0.70 -12.41 -1.93
C TRP A 314 -0.79 -13.58 -0.95
N SER A 315 -1.64 -14.56 -1.25
CA SER A 315 -1.75 -15.79 -0.46
C SER A 315 -0.46 -16.59 -0.45
N VAL A 316 0.24 -16.67 -1.59
CA VAL A 316 1.57 -17.32 -1.70
C VAL A 316 2.59 -16.58 -0.86
N VAL A 317 2.68 -15.25 -0.98
CA VAL A 317 3.66 -14.44 -0.24
C VAL A 317 3.41 -14.54 1.27
N LYS A 318 2.15 -14.49 1.71
CA LYS A 318 1.78 -14.69 3.13
C LYS A 318 2.23 -16.04 3.67
N GLN A 319 2.09 -17.11 2.88
CA GLN A 319 2.56 -18.43 3.28
C GLN A 319 4.09 -18.49 3.34
N ALA A 320 4.76 -17.91 2.33
CA ALA A 320 6.21 -17.89 2.23
C ALA A 320 6.89 -17.06 3.33
N LYS A 321 6.20 -16.07 3.89
CA LYS A 321 6.70 -15.19 4.94
C LYS A 321 7.02 -15.91 6.26
N ARG A 322 6.28 -16.98 6.61
CA ARG A 322 6.31 -17.59 7.97
C ARG A 322 7.71 -17.99 8.44
N ASP A 323 8.58 -18.39 7.52
CA ASP A 323 9.91 -18.94 7.81
C ASP A 323 11.04 -18.15 7.13
N ARG A 324 10.73 -17.01 6.49
CA ARG A 324 11.65 -16.21 5.67
C ARG A 324 11.59 -14.74 6.05
N ALA A 325 12.64 -14.00 5.73
CA ALA A 325 12.62 -12.54 5.78
C ALA A 325 12.36 -12.02 4.36
N ILE A 326 11.31 -11.22 4.18
CA ILE A 326 10.90 -10.73 2.85
C ILE A 326 10.99 -9.20 2.83
N ILE A 327 11.69 -8.64 1.84
CA ILE A 327 11.60 -7.21 1.51
C ILE A 327 10.77 -7.07 0.24
N LEU A 328 9.67 -6.35 0.36
CA LEU A 328 8.71 -6.09 -0.69
C LEU A 328 8.73 -4.60 -1.01
N THR A 329 8.95 -4.21 -2.26
CA THR A 329 8.65 -2.84 -2.70
C THR A 329 7.27 -2.81 -3.31
N THR A 330 6.51 -1.77 -3.00
CA THR A 330 5.19 -1.58 -3.59
C THR A 330 4.84 -0.10 -3.63
N HIS A 331 3.96 0.26 -4.56
CA HIS A 331 3.25 1.53 -4.56
C HIS A 331 1.76 1.35 -4.21
N SER A 332 1.32 0.11 -3.93
CA SER A 332 -0.05 -0.21 -3.51
C SER A 332 -0.16 -0.25 -1.99
N MET A 333 -0.94 0.67 -1.44
CA MET A 333 -1.23 0.71 0.00
C MET A 333 -1.99 -0.54 0.45
N GLU A 334 -2.90 -1.05 -0.39
CA GLU A 334 -3.64 -2.28 -0.11
C GLU A 334 -2.70 -3.49 0.01
N GLU A 335 -1.74 -3.63 -0.92
CA GLU A 335 -0.73 -4.70 -0.85
C GLU A 335 0.12 -4.61 0.42
N ALA A 336 0.59 -3.40 0.73
CA ALA A 336 1.37 -3.10 1.91
C ALA A 336 0.63 -3.52 3.19
N GLU A 337 -0.64 -3.12 3.35
CA GLU A 337 -1.46 -3.46 4.51
C GLU A 337 -1.74 -4.96 4.62
N VAL A 338 -1.92 -5.65 3.49
CA VAL A 338 -2.29 -7.06 3.47
C VAL A 338 -1.08 -7.97 3.72
N LEU A 339 0.10 -7.65 3.20
CA LEU A 339 1.28 -8.54 3.21
C LEU A 339 2.28 -8.24 4.32
N CYS A 340 2.48 -6.97 4.65
CA CYS A 340 3.64 -6.53 5.42
C CYS A 340 3.32 -6.43 6.91
N ASP A 341 4.26 -6.88 7.75
CA ASP A 341 4.15 -6.70 9.20
C ASP A 341 4.63 -5.30 9.59
N ARG A 342 5.67 -4.82 8.91
CA ARG A 342 6.25 -3.49 9.08
C ARG A 342 6.36 -2.81 7.73
N LEU A 343 6.07 -1.52 7.73
CA LEU A 343 6.06 -0.66 6.56
C LEU A 343 7.06 0.47 6.76
N GLY A 344 7.74 0.81 5.67
CA GLY A 344 8.67 1.91 5.59
C GLY A 344 8.27 2.87 4.47
N ILE A 345 7.99 4.13 4.80
CA ILE A 345 7.74 5.15 3.76
C ILE A 345 9.08 5.70 3.28
N PHE A 346 9.38 5.47 2.01
CA PHE A 346 10.65 5.82 1.37
C PHE A 346 10.44 6.98 0.39
N VAL A 347 11.13 8.09 0.62
CA VAL A 347 11.02 9.32 -0.19
C VAL A 347 12.42 9.91 -0.39
N ASP A 348 12.75 10.28 -1.63
CA ASP A 348 14.02 10.91 -2.03
C ASP A 348 15.28 10.18 -1.54
N GLY A 349 15.24 8.85 -1.58
CA GLY A 349 16.34 7.99 -1.19
C GLY A 349 16.47 7.76 0.31
N ALA A 350 15.54 8.27 1.13
CA ALA A 350 15.60 8.13 2.57
C ALA A 350 14.31 7.56 3.16
N LEU A 351 14.47 6.73 4.19
CA LEU A 351 13.36 6.16 4.94
C LEU A 351 12.83 7.22 5.90
N GLN A 352 11.58 7.64 5.73
CA GLN A 352 10.98 8.75 6.49
C GLN A 352 10.35 8.24 7.80
N CYS A 353 9.70 7.09 7.75
CA CYS A 353 9.11 6.49 8.93
C CYS A 353 9.06 4.97 8.79
N ILE A 354 9.01 4.29 9.93
CA ILE A 354 8.87 2.84 10.04
C ILE A 354 7.81 2.53 11.09
N GLY A 355 6.94 1.58 10.80
CA GLY A 355 5.96 1.05 11.76
C GLY A 355 5.02 0.07 11.09
N ASN A 356 4.20 -0.63 11.87
CA ASN A 356 3.09 -1.38 11.27
C ASN A 356 1.99 -0.43 10.78
N ALA A 357 1.07 -0.92 9.95
CA ALA A 357 0.02 -0.07 9.36
C ALA A 357 -0.85 0.64 10.42
N LYS A 358 -1.12 -0.01 11.55
CA LYS A 358 -1.90 0.56 12.66
C LYS A 358 -1.14 1.66 13.39
N GLU A 359 0.14 1.45 13.67
CA GLU A 359 1.05 2.43 14.28
C GLU A 359 1.21 3.65 13.40
N LEU A 360 1.39 3.47 12.09
CA LEU A 360 1.51 4.58 11.14
C LEU A 360 0.21 5.37 11.05
N LYS A 361 -0.95 4.70 10.98
CA LYS A 361 -2.26 5.35 11.04
C LYS A 361 -2.51 6.06 12.38
N GLY A 362 -2.04 5.51 13.50
CA GLY A 362 -2.18 6.16 14.81
C GLY A 362 -1.24 7.36 15.01
N ARG A 363 0.00 7.26 14.53
CA ARG A 363 1.05 8.29 14.70
C ARG A 363 0.88 9.47 13.74
N TYR A 364 0.44 9.21 12.52
CA TYR A 364 0.28 10.23 11.49
C TYR A 364 -1.19 10.54 11.15
N GLY A 365 -2.11 9.64 11.51
CA GLY A 365 -3.55 9.90 11.50
C GLY A 365 -4.04 10.53 12.81
N GLY A 366 -5.36 10.57 12.99
CA GLY A 366 -6.01 11.42 14.00
C GLY A 366 -6.63 12.69 13.42
N SER A 367 -6.80 12.74 12.10
CA SER A 367 -7.55 13.77 11.40
C SER A 367 -8.61 13.10 10.53
N TYR A 368 -9.86 13.51 10.67
CA TYR A 368 -10.91 13.09 9.75
C TYR A 368 -10.63 13.68 8.38
N ILE A 369 -10.82 12.88 7.34
CA ILE A 369 -10.66 13.37 5.97
C ILE A 369 -12.01 13.90 5.53
N PHE A 370 -12.01 15.18 5.28
CA PHE A 370 -13.16 15.89 4.78
C PHE A 370 -13.02 16.04 3.28
N THR A 371 -13.92 15.40 2.54
CA THR A 371 -14.00 15.59 1.09
C THR A 371 -15.09 16.62 0.81
N ILE A 372 -14.80 17.66 0.02
CA ILE A 372 -15.75 18.71 -0.39
C ILE A 372 -15.81 18.75 -1.91
N THR A 373 -17.01 18.74 -2.46
CA THR A 373 -17.22 19.09 -3.87
C THR A 373 -17.71 20.53 -3.98
N THR A 374 -16.95 21.41 -4.62
CA THR A 374 -17.31 22.83 -4.83
C THR A 374 -17.03 23.27 -6.28
N SER A 375 -17.38 24.50 -6.65
CA SER A 375 -17.07 25.06 -7.98
C SER A 375 -15.56 25.28 -8.14
N SER A 376 -15.02 25.05 -9.34
CA SER A 376 -13.58 25.12 -9.65
C SER A 376 -12.89 26.44 -9.32
N ASN A 377 -13.63 27.53 -9.17
CA ASN A 377 -13.07 28.83 -8.82
C ASN A 377 -12.60 28.95 -7.35
N ASN A 378 -12.89 27.96 -6.50
CA ASN A 378 -12.69 28.05 -5.04
C ASN A 378 -11.64 27.06 -4.50
N GLU A 379 -10.82 26.42 -5.36
CA GLU A 379 -9.87 25.37 -4.95
C GLU A 379 -8.89 25.81 -3.85
N GLU A 380 -8.11 26.88 -4.11
CA GLU A 380 -7.08 27.37 -3.20
C GLU A 380 -7.66 27.93 -1.88
N GLU A 381 -8.86 28.49 -1.94
CA GLU A 381 -9.51 29.14 -0.80
C GLU A 381 -10.13 28.12 0.17
N VAL A 382 -10.60 26.98 -0.37
CA VAL A 382 -11.15 25.87 0.42
C VAL A 382 -10.05 25.04 1.08
N GLU A 383 -8.93 24.77 0.39
CA GLU A 383 -7.79 24.03 0.98
C GLU A 383 -7.22 24.75 2.22
N ASN A 384 -7.28 26.09 2.23
CA ASN A 384 -6.81 26.92 3.34
C ASN A 384 -7.88 27.18 4.44
N SER A 385 -9.11 26.71 4.27
CA SER A 385 -10.21 26.98 5.20
C SER A 385 -10.45 25.83 6.19
N ARG A 386 -10.63 26.14 7.48
CA ARG A 386 -11.14 25.16 8.46
C ARG A 386 -12.59 24.78 8.11
N PHE A 387 -12.97 23.53 8.35
CA PHE A 387 -14.28 22.94 8.00
C PHE A 387 -15.50 23.84 8.28
N GLU A 388 -15.58 24.42 9.48
CA GLU A 388 -16.70 25.30 9.88
C GLU A 388 -16.76 26.59 9.06
N ASN A 389 -15.61 27.10 8.60
CA ASN A 389 -15.52 28.26 7.72
C ASN A 389 -15.79 27.90 6.26
N ALA A 390 -15.52 26.67 5.83
CA ALA A 390 -15.78 26.22 4.46
C ALA A 390 -17.29 26.14 4.16
N LYS A 391 -18.07 25.58 5.10
CA LYS A 391 -19.55 25.46 4.97
C LYS A 391 -20.27 26.81 4.92
N SER A 392 -19.71 27.86 5.52
CA SER A 392 -20.32 29.19 5.56
C SER A 392 -19.90 30.09 4.40
N ARG A 393 -18.75 29.82 3.78
CA ARG A 393 -18.18 30.65 2.71
C ARG A 393 -18.40 30.11 1.30
N PHE A 394 -18.61 28.80 1.14
CA PHE A 394 -18.69 28.17 -0.18
C PHE A 394 -19.94 27.32 -0.33
N THR A 395 -20.48 27.28 -1.56
CA THR A 395 -21.51 26.31 -1.94
C THR A 395 -20.87 24.93 -1.98
N VAL A 396 -21.26 24.07 -1.05
CA VAL A 396 -20.81 22.67 -0.95
C VAL A 396 -21.88 21.78 -1.61
N PHE A 397 -21.52 21.12 -2.70
CA PHE A 397 -22.43 20.21 -3.42
C PHE A 397 -22.52 18.83 -2.77
N ALA A 398 -21.41 18.37 -2.17
CA ALA A 398 -21.34 17.12 -1.44
C ALA A 398 -20.19 17.18 -0.43
N TRP A 399 -20.34 16.47 0.68
CA TRP A 399 -19.26 16.25 1.61
C TRP A 399 -19.24 14.83 2.21
N GLY A 400 -18.08 14.39 2.67
CA GLY A 400 -17.93 13.09 3.34
C GLY A 400 -16.83 13.10 4.39
N LEU A 401 -17.04 12.31 5.45
CA LEU A 401 -16.08 12.08 6.52
C LEU A 401 -15.57 10.63 6.42
N ALA A 402 -14.25 10.46 6.33
CA ALA A 402 -13.63 9.14 6.30
C ALA A 402 -12.49 9.02 7.33
N ASP A 403 -12.27 7.80 7.80
CA ASP A 403 -11.10 7.45 8.62
C ASP A 403 -9.81 7.62 7.81
N THR A 404 -8.71 7.92 8.51
CA THR A 404 -7.40 8.06 7.88
C THR A 404 -6.93 6.72 7.29
N THR A 405 -6.65 6.70 5.99
CA THR A 405 -6.08 5.54 5.31
C THR A 405 -4.55 5.63 5.28
N LEU A 406 -3.88 4.53 4.92
CA LEU A 406 -2.42 4.55 4.73
C LEU A 406 -1.99 5.44 3.56
N GLU A 407 -2.88 5.65 2.58
CA GLU A 407 -2.64 6.59 1.48
C GLU A 407 -2.52 8.03 2.00
N ASP A 408 -3.33 8.40 2.97
CA ASP A 408 -3.31 9.75 3.55
C ASP A 408 -2.07 9.97 4.42
N VAL A 409 -1.69 8.94 5.19
CA VAL A 409 -0.41 8.93 5.90
C VAL A 409 0.75 9.11 4.92
N PHE A 410 0.71 8.39 3.79
CA PHE A 410 1.73 8.51 2.75
C PHE A 410 1.80 9.93 2.18
N ILE A 411 0.67 10.52 1.80
CA ILE A 411 0.61 11.89 1.27
C ILE A 411 1.18 12.89 2.29
N LYS A 412 0.77 12.79 3.56
CA LYS A 412 1.23 13.67 4.64
C LYS A 412 2.75 13.56 4.86
N VAL A 413 3.27 12.34 4.93
CA VAL A 413 4.71 12.10 5.13
C VAL A 413 5.52 12.54 3.91
N ALA A 414 5.04 12.27 2.70
CA ALA A 414 5.70 12.63 1.45
C ALA A 414 5.74 14.14 1.22
N ARG A 415 4.61 14.85 1.41
CA ARG A 415 4.57 16.32 1.34
C ARG A 415 5.53 16.95 2.34
N GLY A 416 5.49 16.49 3.59
CA GLY A 416 6.41 16.98 4.62
C GLY A 416 7.87 16.60 4.38
N ALA A 417 8.19 15.65 3.49
CA ALA A 417 9.58 15.33 3.12
C ALA A 417 10.07 16.24 1.97
N GLN A 418 9.19 16.55 1.02
CA GLN A 418 9.50 17.47 -0.08
C GLN A 418 9.63 18.93 0.40
N ALA A 419 8.79 19.37 1.35
CA ALA A 419 8.87 20.70 1.94
C ALA A 419 10.23 20.99 2.62
N VAL A 420 10.80 19.99 3.30
CA VAL A 420 12.12 20.10 3.94
C VAL A 420 13.24 20.21 2.92
N ASN A 421 13.14 19.50 1.78
CA ASN A 421 14.14 19.55 0.71
C ASN A 421 14.13 20.86 -0.11
N ILE A 422 13.06 21.66 -0.04
CA ILE A 422 12.99 22.99 -0.70
C ILE A 422 13.65 24.07 0.17
N LEU A 423 13.70 23.85 1.50
CA LEU A 423 14.28 24.78 2.47
C LEU A 423 15.78 24.51 2.76
N SER A 424 16.34 23.42 2.23
CA SER A 424 17.75 23.01 2.34
C SER A 424 18.48 23.14 1.02
#